data_AF-A0A075GX94-F1
#
_entry.id   AF-A0A075GX94-F1
#
_cell.length_a   1.000
_cell.length_b   1.000
_cell.length_c   1.000
_cell.angle_alpha   90.00
_cell.angle_beta   90.00
_cell.angle_gamma   90.00
#
_symmetry.space_group_name_H-M   'P 1'
#
loop_
_entity.id
_entity.type
_entity.pdbx_description
1 polymer ?
#
loop_
_entity_poly.entity_id
_entity_poly.type
_entity_poly.pdbx_seq_one_letter_code
_entity_poly.pdbx_strand_id
1 'polypeptide(L)'
;MKKIMHFTSQKIANELGISVQMPFIDESIIKFVGTLPVNLLVNQNDDIKFGKWILRKAFENDLPSSVIWREKTPMQDGSGTVGLIKMFDSVITDDVFKEKIKKIKSEDNVIIRTKESLHYYELYKENFKIPESTNGKNQCPDCNAEIVSNSKFCGMCGRFPI
;
A
#
# COMPACT_ATOMS: atom_id res chain seq x y z
N MET A 1 17.15 5.30 8.78
CA MET A 1 15.86 4.80 8.23
C MET A 1 16.00 4.43 6.74
N LYS A 2 15.51 3.27 6.27
CA LYS A 2 15.49 2.96 4.82
C LYS A 2 14.60 4.00 4.13
N LYS A 3 15.16 4.78 3.19
CA LYS A 3 14.50 5.93 2.51
C LYS A 3 13.17 5.63 1.81
N ILE A 4 12.77 4.36 1.72
CA ILE A 4 11.60 3.89 0.95
C ILE A 4 10.36 3.66 1.85
N MET A 5 10.53 3.50 3.16
CA MET A 5 9.38 3.18 4.04
C MET A 5 8.61 4.44 4.42
N HIS A 6 7.32 4.49 4.07
CA HIS A 6 6.40 5.57 4.44
C HIS A 6 5.25 4.99 5.25
N PHE A 7 4.97 5.55 6.44
CA PHE A 7 3.95 5.04 7.36
C PHE A 7 2.83 6.07 7.54
N THR A 8 1.72 5.86 6.84
CA THR A 8 0.55 6.75 6.94
C THR A 8 -0.11 6.70 8.31
N SER A 9 0.06 5.60 9.07
CA SER A 9 -0.50 5.41 10.41
C SER A 9 -0.15 6.55 11.38
N GLN A 10 1.07 7.09 11.33
CA GLN A 10 1.47 8.17 12.22
C GLN A 10 0.79 9.50 11.87
N LYS A 11 0.62 9.79 10.57
CA LYS A 11 -0.11 10.98 10.11
C LYS A 11 -1.58 10.92 10.54
N ILE A 12 -2.24 9.78 10.32
CA ILE A 12 -3.65 9.57 10.69
C ILE A 12 -3.82 9.66 12.21
N ALA A 13 -2.95 9.01 12.97
CA ALA A 13 -3.06 9.01 14.42
C ALA A 13 -2.90 10.42 15.01
N ASN A 14 -1.92 11.19 14.53
CA ASN A 14 -1.72 12.58 14.97
C ASN A 14 -2.97 13.45 14.75
N GLU A 15 -3.62 13.32 13.59
CA GLU A 15 -4.86 14.05 13.29
C GLU A 15 -6.02 13.67 14.23
N LEU A 16 -6.01 12.42 14.72
CA LEU A 16 -6.98 11.93 15.68
C LEU A 16 -6.57 12.17 17.15
N GLY A 17 -5.46 12.87 17.41
CA GLY A 17 -4.93 13.08 18.76
C GLY A 17 -4.39 11.80 19.42
N ILE A 18 -4.04 10.79 18.62
CA ILE A 18 -3.54 9.48 19.05
C ILE A 18 -2.04 9.41 18.82
N SER A 19 -1.31 8.91 19.83
CA SER A 19 0.11 8.57 19.69
C SER A 19 0.28 7.11 19.27
N VAL A 20 1.04 6.85 18.22
CA VAL A 20 1.40 5.49 17.77
C VAL A 20 2.83 5.17 18.12
N GLN A 21 3.04 4.04 18.80
CA GLN A 21 4.37 3.49 19.04
C GLN A 21 4.67 2.39 18.01
N MET A 22 5.85 2.44 17.40
CA MET A 22 6.27 1.49 16.37
C MET A 22 7.61 0.82 16.74
N PRO A 23 7.64 -0.13 17.69
CA PRO A 23 8.89 -0.67 18.20
C PRO A 23 9.80 -1.31 17.13
N PHE A 24 9.20 -1.93 16.10
CA PHE A 24 9.94 -2.61 15.04
C PHE A 24 10.70 -1.69 14.08
N ILE A 25 10.46 -0.37 14.11
CA ILE A 25 11.23 0.59 13.31
C ILE A 25 12.35 1.26 14.09
N ASP A 26 12.58 0.84 15.35
CA ASP A 26 13.70 1.30 16.15
C ASP A 26 15.03 1.01 15.44
N GLU A 27 15.97 1.96 15.50
CA GLU A 27 17.24 1.84 14.79
C GLU A 27 18.08 0.67 15.27
N SER A 28 18.04 0.34 16.57
CA SER A 28 18.77 -0.80 17.13
C SER A 28 18.23 -2.11 16.58
N ILE A 29 16.90 -2.23 16.47
CA ILE A 29 16.23 -3.39 15.88
C ILE A 29 16.57 -3.52 14.40
N ILE A 30 16.50 -2.43 13.64
CA ILE A 30 16.83 -2.44 12.21
C ILE A 30 18.29 -2.85 11.98
N LYS A 31 19.22 -2.31 12.79
CA LYS A 31 20.66 -2.66 12.71
C LYS A 31 20.88 -4.14 13.04
N PHE A 32 20.27 -4.62 14.12
CA PHE A 32 20.35 -6.03 14.54
C PHE A 32 19.82 -6.98 13.46
N VAL A 33 18.64 -6.71 12.90
CA VAL A 33 18.07 -7.53 11.82
C VAL A 33 18.97 -7.51 10.58
N GLY A 34 19.67 -6.41 10.32
CA GLY A 34 20.65 -6.28 9.25
C GLY A 34 21.87 -7.21 9.37
N THR A 35 22.17 -7.71 10.56
CA THR A 35 23.28 -8.65 10.79
C THR A 35 22.87 -10.12 10.77
N LEU A 36 21.56 -10.41 10.71
CA LEU A 36 21.06 -11.79 10.78
C LEU A 36 21.26 -12.53 9.45
N PRO A 37 21.65 -13.82 9.50
CA PRO A 37 21.67 -14.66 8.31
C PRO A 37 20.25 -14.91 7.77
N VAL A 38 20.13 -15.07 6.46
CA VAL A 38 18.84 -15.16 5.74
C VAL A 38 17.96 -16.31 6.24
N ASN A 39 18.55 -17.43 6.66
CA ASN A 39 17.82 -18.59 7.20
C ASN A 39 17.10 -18.30 8.54
N LEU A 40 17.46 -17.22 9.24
CA LEU A 40 16.71 -16.74 10.40
C LEU A 40 15.57 -15.78 10.02
N LEU A 41 15.57 -15.25 8.80
CA LEU A 41 14.50 -14.39 8.30
C LEU A 41 13.44 -15.20 7.54
N VAL A 42 13.88 -16.20 6.77
CA VAL A 42 13.04 -17.09 5.97
C VAL A 42 13.52 -18.52 6.15
N ASN A 43 12.61 -19.43 6.51
CA ASN A 43 12.91 -20.85 6.67
C ASN A 43 11.66 -21.71 6.37
N GLN A 44 11.74 -23.02 6.57
CA GLN A 44 10.66 -23.98 6.32
C GLN A 44 10.22 -24.69 7.59
N ASN A 45 8.92 -24.92 7.72
CA ASN A 45 8.31 -25.85 8.68
C ASN A 45 7.30 -26.71 7.91
N ASP A 46 7.38 -28.04 8.03
CA ASP A 46 6.50 -28.97 7.31
C ASP A 46 6.39 -28.67 5.80
N ASP A 47 7.54 -28.45 5.15
CA ASP A 47 7.70 -28.04 3.74
C ASP A 47 7.13 -26.67 3.35
N ILE A 48 6.43 -25.98 4.26
CA ILE A 48 5.88 -24.64 4.05
C ILE A 48 6.94 -23.59 4.36
N LYS A 49 7.17 -22.66 3.42
CA LYS A 49 8.09 -21.53 3.60
C LYS A 49 7.45 -20.41 4.42
N PHE A 50 8.10 -20.05 5.51
CA PHE A 50 7.69 -18.95 6.38
C PHE A 50 8.73 -17.83 6.38
N GLY A 51 8.26 -16.60 6.19
CA GLY A 51 9.01 -15.40 6.57
C GLY A 51 8.87 -15.09 8.06
N LYS A 52 9.68 -14.15 8.54
CA LYS A 52 9.75 -13.73 9.95
C LYS A 52 10.10 -14.89 10.90
N TRP A 53 10.95 -15.81 10.45
CA TRP A 53 11.22 -17.07 11.16
C TRP A 53 11.71 -16.88 12.60
N ILE A 54 12.74 -16.05 12.80
CA ILE A 54 13.28 -15.74 14.13
C ILE A 54 12.22 -15.15 15.07
N LEU A 55 11.29 -14.34 14.54
CA LEU A 55 10.21 -13.77 15.33
C LEU A 55 9.21 -14.83 15.76
N ARG A 56 8.88 -15.78 14.87
CA ARG A 56 7.99 -16.91 15.19
C ARG A 56 8.60 -17.77 16.30
N LYS A 57 9.89 -18.08 16.19
CA LYS A 57 10.63 -18.85 17.20
C LYS A 57 10.75 -18.13 18.54
N ALA A 58 10.98 -16.82 18.54
CA ALA A 58 11.08 -16.05 19.77
C ALA A 58 9.80 -16.10 20.64
N PHE A 59 8.63 -16.26 20.02
CA PHE A 59 7.32 -16.27 20.71
C PHE A 59 6.60 -17.62 20.65
N GLU A 60 7.25 -18.69 20.21
CA GLU A 60 6.57 -19.99 19.98
C GLU A 60 6.01 -20.62 21.25
N ASN A 61 6.56 -20.25 22.41
CA ASN A 61 6.09 -20.69 23.72
C ASN A 61 5.13 -19.68 24.38
N ASP A 62 4.98 -18.48 23.82
CA ASP A 62 4.19 -17.40 24.40
C ASP A 62 2.82 -17.24 23.72
N LEU A 63 2.67 -17.70 22.47
CA LEU A 63 1.44 -17.56 21.68
C LEU A 63 0.98 -18.91 21.11
N PRO A 64 -0.34 -19.06 20.84
CA PRO A 64 -0.86 -20.29 20.22
C PRO A 64 -0.22 -20.60 18.87
N SER A 65 -0.03 -21.89 18.59
CA SER A 65 0.53 -22.38 17.31
C SER A 65 -0.23 -21.84 16.09
N SER A 66 -1.55 -21.68 16.18
CA SER A 66 -2.39 -21.11 15.12
C SER A 66 -2.08 -19.64 14.80
N VAL A 67 -1.52 -18.88 15.74
CA VAL A 67 -1.04 -17.51 15.54
C VAL A 67 0.40 -17.52 15.05
N ILE A 68 1.27 -18.33 15.67
CA ILE A 68 2.70 -18.41 15.37
C ILE A 68 2.96 -18.92 13.96
N TRP A 69 2.19 -19.89 13.47
CA TRP A 69 2.35 -20.50 12.15
C TRP A 69 1.28 -20.08 11.15
N ARG A 70 0.57 -18.97 11.43
CA ARG A 70 -0.41 -18.41 10.51
C ARG A 70 0.23 -18.01 9.18
N GLU A 71 -0.43 -18.39 8.09
CA GLU A 71 -0.08 -17.96 6.74
C GLU A 71 -0.33 -16.47 6.52
N LYS A 72 0.42 -15.89 5.58
CA LYS A 72 0.25 -14.49 5.21
C LYS A 72 -1.01 -14.31 4.35
N THR A 73 -2.03 -13.72 4.95
CA THR A 73 -3.18 -13.18 4.21
C THR A 73 -2.85 -11.78 3.66
N PRO A 74 -3.20 -11.46 2.40
CA PRO A 74 -3.18 -10.08 1.91
C PRO A 74 -4.01 -9.15 2.79
N MET A 75 -3.61 -7.88 2.90
CA MET A 75 -4.22 -6.95 3.84
C MET A 75 -5.69 -6.70 3.51
N GLN A 76 -6.01 -6.55 2.22
CA GLN A 76 -7.36 -6.32 1.73
C GLN A 76 -8.32 -7.49 2.04
N ASP A 77 -7.80 -8.72 2.03
CA ASP A 77 -8.57 -9.90 2.38
C ASP A 77 -8.78 -9.95 3.89
N GLY A 78 -7.71 -9.70 4.67
CA GLY A 78 -7.76 -9.68 6.12
C GLY A 78 -8.62 -8.55 6.72
N SER A 79 -8.74 -7.41 6.04
CA SER A 79 -9.60 -6.29 6.44
C SER A 79 -11.00 -6.36 5.84
N GLY A 80 -11.29 -7.33 4.95
CA GLY A 80 -12.58 -7.47 4.28
C GLY A 80 -12.87 -6.40 3.21
N THR A 81 -11.87 -5.62 2.78
CA THR A 81 -12.09 -4.52 1.82
C THR A 81 -12.30 -5.01 0.39
N VAL A 82 -12.08 -6.30 0.12
CA VAL A 82 -12.49 -6.94 -1.17
C VAL A 82 -13.97 -6.73 -1.46
N GLY A 83 -14.82 -6.61 -0.44
CA GLY A 83 -16.24 -6.29 -0.62
C GLY A 83 -16.50 -4.94 -1.29
N LEU A 84 -15.59 -3.96 -1.12
CA LEU A 84 -15.73 -2.63 -1.72
C LEU A 84 -15.64 -2.68 -3.25
N ILE A 85 -14.76 -3.53 -3.79
CA ILE A 85 -14.65 -3.73 -5.25
C ILE A 85 -16.01 -4.14 -5.83
N LYS A 86 -16.64 -5.16 -5.21
CA LYS A 86 -17.97 -5.65 -5.63
C LYS A 86 -19.06 -4.60 -5.46
N MET A 87 -18.98 -3.79 -4.41
CA MET A 87 -19.91 -2.68 -4.19
C MET A 87 -19.80 -1.63 -5.30
N PHE A 88 -18.59 -1.18 -5.65
CA PHE A 88 -18.41 -0.20 -6.71
C PHE A 88 -18.79 -0.76 -8.09
N ASP A 89 -18.53 -2.05 -8.32
CA ASP A 89 -18.94 -2.71 -9.56
C ASP A 89 -20.46 -2.77 -9.75
N SER A 90 -21.23 -2.85 -8.65
CA SER A 90 -22.70 -2.87 -8.69
C SER A 90 -23.33 -1.47 -8.72
N VAL A 91 -22.73 -0.49 -8.04
CA VAL A 91 -23.26 0.88 -7.95
C VAL A 91 -22.92 1.71 -9.20
N ILE A 92 -21.76 1.48 -9.81
CA ILE A 92 -21.30 2.23 -10.98
C ILE A 92 -21.53 1.36 -12.22
N THR A 93 -22.40 1.79 -13.12
CA THR A 93 -22.62 1.08 -14.39
C THR A 93 -21.45 1.25 -15.35
N ASP A 94 -21.29 0.33 -16.29
CA ASP A 94 -20.19 0.39 -17.26
C ASP A 94 -20.27 1.60 -18.18
N ASP A 95 -21.48 2.06 -18.52
CA ASP A 95 -21.68 3.24 -19.36
C ASP A 95 -21.28 4.53 -18.62
N VAL A 96 -21.73 4.67 -17.37
CA VAL A 96 -21.32 5.80 -16.50
C VAL A 96 -19.81 5.79 -16.30
N PHE A 97 -19.22 4.62 -16.06
CA PHE A 97 -17.77 4.49 -15.94
C PHE A 97 -17.06 4.96 -17.21
N LYS A 98 -17.46 4.47 -18.39
CA LYS A 98 -16.86 4.84 -19.69
C LYS A 98 -16.97 6.32 -19.99
N GLU A 99 -18.11 6.95 -19.69
CA GLU A 99 -18.29 8.38 -19.90
C GLU A 99 -17.38 9.21 -18.98
N LYS A 100 -17.36 8.87 -17.68
CA LYS A 100 -16.55 9.60 -16.70
C LYS A 100 -15.05 9.47 -16.97
N ILE A 101 -14.54 8.28 -17.30
CA ILE A 101 -13.10 8.12 -17.60
C ILE A 101 -12.67 8.89 -18.86
N LYS A 102 -13.54 9.00 -19.87
CA LYS A 102 -13.25 9.82 -21.07
C LYS A 102 -13.14 11.30 -20.72
N LYS A 103 -14.08 11.80 -19.90
CA LYS A 103 -14.08 13.18 -19.42
C LYS A 103 -12.83 13.47 -18.60
N ILE A 104 -12.52 12.64 -17.61
CA ILE A 104 -11.32 12.77 -16.76
C ILE A 104 -10.03 12.73 -17.59
N LYS A 105 -9.94 11.82 -18.58
CA LYS A 105 -8.78 11.76 -19.46
C LYS A 105 -8.64 13.02 -20.32
N SER A 106 -9.74 13.63 -20.76
CA SER A 106 -9.72 14.86 -21.55
C SER A 106 -9.40 16.10 -20.73
N GLU A 107 -9.94 16.22 -19.51
CA GLU A 107 -9.81 17.42 -18.67
C GLU A 107 -8.50 17.41 -17.87
N ASP A 108 -8.16 16.26 -17.29
CA ASP A 108 -7.09 16.16 -16.28
C ASP A 108 -5.88 15.34 -16.80
N ASN A 109 -6.01 14.72 -17.98
CA ASN A 109 -5.03 13.78 -18.53
C ASN A 109 -4.70 12.62 -17.56
N VAL A 110 -5.66 12.18 -16.75
CA VAL A 110 -5.54 11.06 -15.80
C VAL A 110 -6.20 9.80 -16.35
N ILE A 111 -5.57 8.64 -16.13
CA ILE A 111 -6.07 7.31 -16.49
C ILE A 111 -6.64 6.64 -15.24
N ILE A 112 -7.95 6.37 -15.28
CA ILE A 112 -8.68 5.63 -14.25
C ILE A 112 -8.83 4.17 -14.68
N ARG A 113 -8.49 3.23 -13.80
CA ARG A 113 -8.39 1.79 -14.14
C ARG A 113 -9.60 0.97 -13.73
N THR A 114 -10.21 1.32 -12.61
CA THR A 114 -11.31 0.57 -11.99
C THR A 114 -12.40 1.51 -11.50
N LYS A 115 -13.62 1.00 -11.34
CA LYS A 115 -14.76 1.74 -10.76
C LYS A 115 -14.46 2.24 -9.33
N GLU A 116 -13.75 1.45 -8.55
CA GLU A 116 -13.23 1.87 -7.24
C GLU A 116 -12.28 3.08 -7.37
N SER A 117 -11.30 3.02 -8.29
CA SER A 117 -10.39 4.15 -8.50
C SER A 117 -11.09 5.40 -9.04
N LEU A 118 -12.19 5.24 -9.79
CA LEU A 118 -13.03 6.36 -10.22
C LEU A 118 -13.62 7.06 -9.00
N HIS A 119 -14.25 6.31 -8.09
CA HIS A 119 -14.85 6.87 -6.90
C HIS A 119 -13.84 7.64 -6.04
N TYR A 120 -12.66 7.06 -5.80
CA TYR A 120 -11.60 7.73 -5.05
C TYR A 120 -11.07 8.98 -5.75
N TYR A 121 -10.97 8.95 -7.07
CA TYR A 121 -10.52 10.10 -7.85
C TYR A 121 -11.52 11.25 -7.83
N GLU A 122 -12.82 10.97 -7.94
CA GLU A 122 -13.86 12.01 -7.86
C GLU A 122 -13.87 12.69 -6.50
N LEU A 123 -13.83 11.91 -5.41
CA LEU A 123 -13.68 12.45 -4.06
C LEU A 123 -12.39 13.26 -3.90
N TYR A 124 -11.29 12.80 -4.49
CA TYR A 124 -10.04 13.54 -4.46
C TYR A 124 -10.17 14.89 -5.19
N LYS A 125 -10.75 14.91 -6.39
CA LYS A 125 -10.95 16.13 -7.19
C LYS A 125 -11.90 17.13 -6.53
N GLU A 126 -12.89 16.65 -5.78
CA GLU A 126 -13.82 17.50 -5.02
C GLU A 126 -13.14 18.20 -3.83
N ASN A 127 -12.15 17.56 -3.20
CA ASN A 127 -11.57 18.02 -1.95
C ASN A 127 -10.15 18.60 -2.09
N PHE A 128 -9.45 18.30 -3.18
CA PHE A 128 -8.05 18.63 -3.36
C PHE A 128 -7.76 19.19 -4.76
N LYS A 129 -6.74 20.06 -4.83
CA LYS A 129 -6.21 20.52 -6.11
C LYS A 129 -5.31 19.44 -6.70
N ILE A 130 -5.53 19.12 -7.97
CA ILE A 130 -4.65 18.23 -8.73
C ILE A 130 -3.28 18.91 -8.84
N PRO A 131 -2.18 18.26 -8.43
CA PRO A 131 -0.85 18.86 -8.52
C PRO A 131 -0.53 19.22 -9.96
N GLU A 132 -0.09 20.47 -10.19
CA GLU A 132 0.33 20.90 -11.51
C GLU A 132 1.61 20.17 -11.93
N SER A 133 1.67 19.80 -13.20
CA SER A 133 2.84 19.22 -13.84
C SER A 133 3.99 20.23 -13.81
N THR A 134 4.86 20.17 -12.80
CA THR A 134 6.15 20.85 -12.88
C THR A 134 6.94 20.18 -14.00
N ASN A 135 7.45 20.95 -14.97
CA ASN A 135 8.17 20.55 -16.19
C ASN A 135 9.46 19.70 -15.99
N GLY A 136 9.50 18.81 -15.00
CA GLY A 136 10.63 17.98 -14.60
C GLY A 136 10.45 16.55 -15.08
N LYS A 137 11.50 16.01 -15.70
CA LYS A 137 11.65 14.59 -16.03
C LYS A 137 11.24 13.73 -14.80
N ASN A 138 10.53 12.61 -15.05
CA ASN A 138 10.09 11.59 -14.07
C ASN A 138 8.64 11.75 -13.55
N GLN A 139 7.64 11.71 -14.45
CA GLN A 139 6.21 11.76 -14.11
C GLN A 139 5.51 10.43 -14.36
N CYS A 140 4.44 10.17 -13.60
CA CYS A 140 3.61 8.99 -13.80
C CYS A 140 2.79 9.11 -15.10
N PRO A 141 2.84 8.10 -16.01
CA PRO A 141 2.08 8.14 -17.25
C PRO A 141 0.56 8.08 -17.05
N ASP A 142 0.12 7.61 -15.88
CA ASP A 142 -1.31 7.44 -15.58
C ASP A 142 -1.90 8.64 -14.84
N CYS A 143 -1.15 9.34 -13.99
CA CYS A 143 -1.71 10.42 -13.16
C CYS A 143 -0.89 11.70 -13.13
N ASN A 144 0.18 11.80 -13.92
CA ASN A 144 1.09 12.95 -14.03
C ASN A 144 1.81 13.34 -12.72
N ALA A 145 1.57 12.63 -11.62
CA ALA A 145 2.27 12.86 -10.36
C ALA A 145 3.78 12.62 -10.50
N GLU A 146 4.56 13.42 -9.79
CA GLU A 146 6.01 13.25 -9.71
C GLU A 146 6.36 11.88 -9.14
N ILE A 147 7.26 11.19 -9.84
CA ILE A 147 7.83 9.92 -9.39
C ILE A 147 9.11 10.23 -8.61
N VAL A 148 9.14 9.79 -7.35
CA VAL A 148 10.37 9.79 -6.55
C VAL A 148 11.45 8.96 -7.25
N SER A 149 12.67 9.50 -7.36
CA SER A 149 13.79 8.82 -8.04
C SER A 149 13.99 7.39 -7.55
N ASN A 150 14.19 6.45 -8.47
CA ASN A 150 14.34 5.00 -8.23
C ASN A 150 13.10 4.27 -7.68
N SER A 151 11.91 4.89 -7.68
CA SER A 151 10.68 4.15 -7.40
C SER A 151 10.31 3.24 -8.57
N LYS A 152 9.78 2.05 -8.26
CA LYS A 152 9.21 1.12 -9.25
C LYS A 152 7.70 1.26 -9.42
N PHE A 153 7.06 2.07 -8.58
CA PHE A 153 5.62 2.34 -8.63
C PHE A 153 5.31 3.82 -8.39
N CYS A 154 4.15 4.28 -8.85
CA CYS A 154 3.65 5.61 -8.53
C CYS A 154 3.02 5.64 -7.13
N GLY A 155 3.50 6.51 -6.25
CA GLY A 155 2.95 6.68 -4.89
C GLY A 155 1.55 7.31 -4.84
N MET A 156 1.11 7.96 -5.92
CA MET A 156 -0.22 8.59 -6.00
C MET A 156 -1.31 7.64 -6.52
N CYS A 157 -1.09 7.00 -7.68
CA CYS A 157 -2.12 6.16 -8.31
C CYS A 157 -1.83 4.65 -8.20
N GLY A 158 -0.67 4.24 -7.67
CA GLY A 158 -0.28 2.84 -7.55
C GLY A 158 0.15 2.17 -8.85
N ARG A 159 0.38 2.92 -9.95
CA ARG A 159 0.87 2.34 -11.22
C ARG A 159 2.17 1.56 -10.97
N PHE A 160 2.19 0.29 -11.34
CA PHE A 160 3.36 -0.58 -11.34
C PHE A 160 3.29 -1.54 -12.55
N PRO A 161 4.39 -1.75 -13.30
CA PRO A 161 5.64 -1.01 -13.22
C PRO A 161 5.52 0.42 -13.80
N ILE A 162 6.42 1.30 -13.37
CA ILE A 162 6.76 2.59 -14.00
C ILE A 162 8.18 2.54 -14.56
#